data_AF-A0A815P668-F1
#
_entry.id   AF-A0A815P668-F1
#
_cell.length_a   1.000
_cell.length_b   1.000
_cell.length_c   1.000
_cell.angle_alpha   90.00
_cell.angle_beta   90.00
_cell.angle_gamma   90.00
#
_symmetry.space_group_name_H-M   'P 1'
#
loop_
_entity.id
_entity.type
_entity.pdbx_description
1 polymer ?
#
loop_
_entity_poly.entity_id
_entity_poly.type
_entity_poly.pdbx_seq_one_letter_code
_entity_poly.pdbx_strand_id
1 'polypeptide(L)'
;MTEFLIGIFVILTCLRHIESSNANEKAKVYEKVGHYLRNYQLKTKQADGNSDDYYLNSNKIGLGFNPLYGSPFCYTVACQMEGFGHPVFKLQYESSSTGACTNKLIPKFVSFDCLPSVVTSANTEIINTLDQLHESISNKIEVSVGASYGAFSFSYTNSKEIRYMVDNIVKNEMSLFYTSPHVSEVKLSMFEPFMELSDMFRFVIENLSCCDDDWQTEKYVRDYIFNYFGYTFVSTLLLGGIAQ
;
A
#
# COMPACT_ATOMS: atom_id res chain seq x y z
N MET A 1 2.91 15.05 -0.46
CA MET A 1 2.30 13.75 -0.08
C MET A 1 1.72 13.14 -1.33
N THR A 2 1.69 11.82 -1.41
CA THR A 2 1.21 11.09 -2.58
C THR A 2 -0.20 10.59 -2.27
N GLU A 3 -1.17 10.79 -3.16
CA GLU A 3 -2.49 10.16 -3.00
C GLU A 3 -2.48 8.79 -3.69
N PHE A 4 -3.21 7.83 -3.13
CA PHE A 4 -3.16 6.43 -3.53
C PHE A 4 -4.57 5.93 -3.85
N LEU A 5 -4.72 5.25 -4.98
CA LEU A 5 -5.87 4.38 -5.20
C LEU A 5 -5.46 2.95 -4.83
N ILE A 6 -6.29 2.33 -4.01
CA ILE A 6 -5.96 1.11 -3.26
C ILE A 6 -6.63 -0.07 -3.95
N GLY A 7 -5.82 -0.95 -4.54
CA GLY A 7 -6.26 -2.19 -5.18
C GLY A 7 -6.42 -3.29 -4.14
N ILE A 8 -7.60 -3.92 -4.05
CA ILE A 8 -7.83 -5.01 -3.09
C ILE A 8 -7.20 -6.30 -3.60
N PHE A 9 -6.56 -7.03 -2.68
CA PHE A 9 -6.23 -8.44 -2.91
C PHE A 9 -7.51 -9.28 -2.97
N VAL A 10 -7.88 -9.72 -4.16
CA VAL A 10 -8.77 -10.88 -4.30
C VAL A 10 -7.87 -12.10 -4.50
N ILE A 11 -7.49 -12.76 -3.39
CA ILE A 11 -6.85 -14.07 -3.49
C ILE A 11 -7.95 -15.06 -3.88
N LEU A 12 -8.08 -15.31 -5.19
CA LEU A 12 -8.87 -16.42 -5.71
C LEU A 12 -8.19 -17.74 -5.29
N THR A 13 -8.69 -18.32 -4.21
CA THR A 13 -8.29 -19.63 -3.71
C THR A 13 -8.80 -20.72 -4.64
N CYS A 14 -8.12 -20.96 -5.78
CA CYS A 14 -8.28 -22.23 -6.52
C CYS A 14 -7.22 -22.41 -7.62
N LEU A 15 -6.41 -23.46 -7.48
CA LEU A 15 -6.10 -24.49 -8.48
C LEU A 15 -4.76 -25.15 -8.13
N ARG A 16 -4.78 -26.12 -7.22
CA ARG A 16 -3.88 -27.28 -7.23
C ARG A 16 -4.36 -28.34 -6.23
N HIS A 17 -4.61 -29.55 -6.73
CA HIS A 17 -4.69 -30.76 -5.92
C HIS A 17 -3.32 -30.98 -5.28
N ILE A 18 -3.20 -30.68 -3.99
CA ILE A 18 -2.12 -31.20 -3.14
C ILE A 18 -2.80 -31.87 -1.97
N GLU A 19 -2.42 -33.13 -1.77
CA GLU A 19 -2.92 -34.02 -0.73
C GLU A 19 -2.78 -33.40 0.66
N SER A 20 -3.73 -33.74 1.54
CA SER A 20 -3.76 -33.41 2.97
C SER A 20 -2.36 -33.43 3.60
N SER A 21 -1.77 -32.24 3.76
CA SER A 21 -0.46 -32.06 4.38
C SER A 21 -0.61 -32.12 5.90
N ASN A 22 0.08 -33.05 6.56
CA ASN A 22 0.14 -33.11 8.03
C ASN A 22 0.78 -31.84 8.62
N ALA A 23 0.41 -31.45 9.85
CA ALA A 23 0.87 -30.24 10.56
C ALA A 23 2.40 -30.06 10.60
N ASN A 24 3.15 -31.17 10.65
CA ASN A 24 4.62 -31.12 10.65
C ASN A 24 5.21 -30.64 9.32
N GLU A 25 4.54 -30.92 8.21
CA GLU A 25 4.97 -30.49 6.88
C GLU A 25 4.64 -29.01 6.67
N LYS A 26 3.46 -28.56 7.12
CA LYS A 26 3.08 -27.14 7.16
C LYS A 26 4.10 -26.32 7.97
N ALA A 27 4.50 -26.78 9.16
CA ALA A 27 5.50 -26.09 9.96
C ALA A 27 6.85 -25.91 9.22
N LYS A 28 7.31 -26.91 8.47
CA LYS A 28 8.53 -26.81 7.65
C LYS A 28 8.39 -25.79 6.52
N VAL A 29 7.22 -25.72 5.89
CA VAL A 29 6.93 -24.71 4.87
C VAL A 29 7.01 -23.29 5.46
N TYR A 30 6.51 -23.08 6.66
CA TYR A 30 6.57 -21.76 7.33
C TYR A 30 8.00 -21.34 7.61
N GLU A 31 8.81 -22.26 8.12
CA GLU A 31 10.20 -21.99 8.42
C GLU A 31 10.98 -21.66 7.14
N LYS A 32 10.75 -22.44 6.07
CA LYS A 32 11.32 -22.22 4.74
C LYS A 32 10.98 -20.82 4.22
N VAL A 33 9.71 -20.42 4.31
CA VAL A 33 9.24 -19.10 3.85
C VAL A 33 9.84 -17.98 4.68
N GLY A 34 9.79 -18.10 6.01
CA GLY A 34 10.40 -17.11 6.90
C GLY A 34 11.91 -16.94 6.67
N HIS A 35 12.62 -18.05 6.42
CA HIS A 35 14.05 -18.01 6.10
C HIS A 35 14.33 -17.34 4.74
N TYR A 36 13.53 -17.65 3.72
CA TYR A 36 13.64 -17.03 2.40
C TYR A 36 13.45 -15.51 2.47
N LEU A 37 12.37 -15.04 3.12
CA LEU A 37 12.06 -13.61 3.24
C LEU A 37 13.14 -12.84 4.02
N ARG A 38 13.65 -13.40 5.12
CA ARG A 38 14.76 -12.79 5.90
C ARG A 38 16.03 -12.64 5.05
N ASN A 39 16.39 -13.67 4.30
CA ASN A 39 17.59 -13.61 3.45
C ASN A 39 17.44 -12.65 2.28
N TYR A 40 16.24 -12.53 1.71
CA TYR A 40 15.97 -11.58 0.64
C TYR A 40 16.13 -10.13 1.13
N GLN A 41 15.59 -9.79 2.30
CA GLN A 41 15.72 -8.46 2.91
C GLN A 41 17.19 -8.06 3.18
N LEU A 42 18.03 -9.02 3.57
CA LEU A 42 19.46 -8.76 3.79
C LEU A 42 20.19 -8.42 2.47
N LYS A 43 19.80 -9.08 1.37
CA LYS A 43 20.39 -8.84 0.05
C LYS A 43 19.96 -7.49 -0.55
N THR A 44 18.70 -7.10 -0.41
CA THR A 44 18.20 -5.86 -1.00
C THR A 44 18.73 -4.61 -0.31
N LYS A 45 18.93 -4.64 1.02
CA LYS A 45 19.57 -3.52 1.76
C LYS A 45 21.00 -3.21 1.29
N GLN A 46 21.66 -4.14 0.60
CA GLN A 46 23.01 -3.96 0.07
C GLN A 46 23.02 -3.43 -1.37
N ALA A 47 21.87 -3.35 -2.04
CA ALA A 47 21.76 -3.09 -3.49
C ALA A 47 21.16 -1.72 -3.87
N ASP A 48 20.76 -0.89 -2.90
CA ASP A 48 20.28 0.48 -3.17
C ASP A 48 21.46 1.41 -3.51
N GLY A 49 21.98 1.26 -4.72
CA GLY A 49 22.97 2.13 -5.34
C GLY A 49 22.41 2.81 -6.58
N ASN A 50 22.34 4.14 -6.53
CA ASN A 50 21.95 5.10 -7.57
C ASN A 50 20.47 5.12 -7.98
N SER A 51 19.70 6.02 -7.35
CA SER A 51 18.29 6.30 -7.64
C SER A 51 18.05 7.54 -8.52
N ASP A 52 19.10 8.23 -8.98
CA ASP A 52 18.94 9.51 -9.67
C ASP A 52 18.29 9.38 -11.05
N ASP A 53 18.31 8.20 -11.69
CA ASP A 53 17.71 8.00 -13.01
C ASP A 53 16.21 7.67 -12.95
N TYR A 54 15.68 7.27 -11.80
CA TYR A 54 14.26 6.91 -11.64
C TYR A 54 13.40 8.13 -11.33
N TYR A 55 12.13 8.08 -11.73
CA TYR A 55 11.18 9.10 -11.28
C TYR A 55 10.97 8.98 -9.77
N LEU A 56 11.10 10.08 -9.05
CA LEU A 56 11.08 10.07 -7.59
C LEU A 56 9.76 9.45 -7.07
N ASN A 57 9.87 8.51 -6.13
CA ASN A 57 8.75 7.76 -5.54
C ASN A 57 7.93 6.87 -6.49
N SER A 58 8.31 6.72 -7.77
CA SER A 58 7.60 5.80 -8.68
C SER A 58 7.71 4.33 -8.23
N ASN A 59 8.74 4.01 -7.45
CA ASN A 59 8.95 2.68 -6.85
C ASN A 59 7.90 2.30 -5.79
N LYS A 60 7.01 3.23 -5.40
CA LYS A 60 5.91 2.95 -4.47
C LYS A 60 4.72 2.30 -5.14
N ILE A 61 4.63 2.34 -6.46
CA ILE A 61 3.56 1.69 -7.20
C ILE A 61 3.73 0.16 -7.13
N GLY A 62 2.64 -0.58 -6.91
CA GLY A 62 2.68 -2.04 -6.74
C GLY A 62 3.31 -2.51 -5.43
N LEU A 63 3.60 -1.60 -4.48
CA LEU A 63 3.88 -1.98 -3.09
C LEU A 63 2.59 -2.42 -2.41
N GLY A 64 2.70 -3.40 -1.54
CA GLY A 64 1.61 -3.73 -0.63
C GLY A 64 1.36 -2.58 0.35
N PHE A 65 0.11 -2.44 0.76
CA PHE A 65 -0.35 -1.38 1.65
C PHE A 65 -1.26 -1.96 2.74
N ASN A 66 -1.10 -1.46 3.95
CA ASN A 66 -1.91 -1.84 5.09
C ASN A 66 -2.67 -0.62 5.62
N PRO A 67 -3.96 -0.46 5.26
CA PRO A 67 -4.78 0.68 5.66
C PRO A 67 -5.14 0.68 7.14
N LEU A 68 -4.84 -0.39 7.89
CA LEU A 68 -5.04 -0.42 9.34
C LEU A 68 -3.90 0.25 10.11
N TYR A 69 -2.68 0.16 9.59
CA TYR A 69 -1.49 0.71 10.22
C TYR A 69 -1.09 2.04 9.60
N GLY A 70 -1.25 2.14 8.28
CA GLY A 70 -1.09 3.40 7.56
C GLY A 70 -2.32 4.27 7.67
N SER A 71 -2.12 5.56 7.88
CA SER A 71 -3.14 6.54 7.51
C SER A 71 -2.91 6.90 6.04
N PRO A 72 -3.91 6.77 5.16
CA PRO A 72 -3.78 7.23 3.78
C PRO A 72 -3.64 8.76 3.69
N PHE A 73 -3.89 9.49 4.79
CA PHE A 73 -3.80 10.94 4.89
C PHE A 73 -2.94 11.36 6.08
N CYS A 74 -2.25 12.49 5.95
CA CYS A 74 -1.62 13.13 7.10
C CYS A 74 -2.40 14.37 7.50
N TYR A 75 -2.87 14.40 8.73
CA TYR A 75 -3.46 15.53 9.42
C TYR A 75 -2.41 16.41 10.12
N THR A 76 -1.19 15.90 10.32
CA THR A 76 -0.05 16.59 10.92
C THR A 76 1.10 16.79 9.95
N VAL A 77 1.88 17.87 10.16
CA VAL A 77 3.04 18.26 9.35
C VAL A 77 4.22 17.28 9.48
N ALA A 78 4.23 16.46 10.54
CA ALA A 78 5.30 15.49 10.83
C ALA A 78 4.96 14.04 10.45
N CYS A 79 3.82 13.83 9.81
CA CYS A 79 3.35 12.50 9.46
C CYS A 79 4.25 11.85 8.40
N GLN A 80 4.76 10.67 8.73
CA GLN A 80 5.30 9.74 7.76
C GLN A 80 4.13 8.86 7.31
N MET A 81 3.95 8.71 6.00
CA MET A 81 2.99 7.73 5.49
C MET A 81 3.49 6.32 5.84
N GLU A 82 3.00 5.81 6.97
CA GLU A 82 3.19 4.45 7.43
C GLU A 82 2.25 3.51 6.64
N GLY A 83 2.45 2.19 6.74
CA GLY A 83 1.58 1.19 6.12
C GLY A 83 2.01 0.68 4.75
N PHE A 84 3.06 1.22 4.13
CA PHE A 84 3.72 0.53 3.00
C PHE A 84 4.38 -0.75 3.48
N GLY A 85 4.03 -1.84 2.85
CA GLY A 85 4.68 -3.14 3.01
C GLY A 85 5.70 -3.40 1.91
N HIS A 86 5.92 -4.68 1.66
CA HIS A 86 6.86 -5.14 0.64
C HIS A 86 6.27 -5.13 -0.78
N PRO A 87 7.12 -5.11 -1.84
CA PRO A 87 6.66 -5.16 -3.23
C PRO A 87 5.82 -6.40 -3.52
N VAL A 88 4.61 -6.19 -4.04
CA VAL A 88 3.73 -7.25 -4.53
C VAL A 88 4.05 -7.54 -5.99
N PHE A 89 4.35 -6.49 -6.75
CA PHE A 89 4.75 -6.57 -8.15
C PHE A 89 6.23 -6.27 -8.31
N LYS A 90 6.83 -6.89 -9.31
CA LYS A 90 8.18 -6.60 -9.76
C LYS A 90 8.13 -5.40 -10.70
N LEU A 91 8.88 -4.36 -10.35
CA LEU A 91 9.02 -3.19 -11.21
C LEU A 91 10.23 -3.37 -12.12
N GLN A 92 9.98 -3.32 -13.42
CA GLN A 92 11.02 -3.12 -14.43
C GLN A 92 10.90 -1.67 -14.91
N TYR A 93 12.02 -1.03 -15.21
CA TYR A 93 12.03 0.38 -15.59
C TYR A 93 12.36 0.54 -17.07
N GLU A 94 11.67 1.47 -17.71
CA GLU A 94 11.90 1.86 -19.10
C GLU A 94 11.98 3.37 -19.24
N SER A 95 12.63 3.84 -20.31
CA SER A 95 12.63 5.25 -20.66
C SER A 95 11.20 5.72 -20.91
N SER A 96 10.87 6.91 -20.41
CA SER A 96 9.59 7.54 -20.70
C SER A 96 9.34 7.66 -22.21
N SER A 97 8.06 7.63 -22.60
CA SER A 97 7.66 7.82 -23.98
C SER A 97 7.98 9.23 -24.47
N THR A 98 8.23 9.35 -25.78
CA THR A 98 8.46 10.65 -26.41
C THR A 98 7.25 11.57 -26.20
N GLY A 99 7.45 12.71 -25.52
CA GLY A 99 6.38 13.65 -25.15
C GLY A 99 5.98 13.64 -23.67
N ALA A 100 6.56 12.76 -22.85
CA ALA A 100 6.39 12.80 -21.39
C ALA A 100 7.02 14.07 -20.78
N CYS A 101 6.49 14.54 -19.64
CA CYS A 101 7.01 15.66 -18.88
C CYS A 101 8.27 15.32 -18.05
N THR A 102 8.85 14.14 -18.26
CA THR A 102 10.08 13.70 -17.60
C THR A 102 10.96 12.90 -18.55
N ASN A 103 12.26 12.97 -18.33
CA ASN A 103 13.26 12.12 -18.98
C ASN A 103 13.76 11.00 -18.06
N LYS A 104 13.15 10.85 -16.88
CA LYS A 104 13.48 9.80 -15.91
C LYS A 104 12.88 8.46 -16.34
N LEU A 105 13.48 7.39 -15.85
CA LEU A 105 12.96 6.05 -16.00
C LEU A 105 11.67 5.87 -15.20
N ILE A 106 10.67 5.24 -15.83
CA ILE A 106 9.37 4.95 -15.24
C ILE A 106 9.12 3.44 -15.22
N PRO A 107 8.30 2.93 -14.29
CA PRO A 107 7.96 1.51 -14.31
C PRO A 107 7.21 1.12 -15.59
N LYS A 108 7.57 -0.03 -16.16
CA LYS A 108 6.89 -0.64 -17.30
C LYS A 108 5.48 -1.08 -16.91
N PHE A 109 4.56 -1.05 -17.88
CA PHE A 109 3.14 -1.37 -17.69
C PHE A 109 2.45 -0.45 -16.68
N VAL A 110 2.90 0.79 -16.59
CA VAL A 110 2.29 1.85 -15.81
C VAL A 110 2.01 3.03 -16.74
N SER A 111 0.77 3.53 -16.75
CA SER A 111 0.44 4.80 -17.41
C SER A 111 1.11 5.93 -16.64
N PHE A 112 1.74 6.84 -17.37
CA PHE A 112 2.39 8.02 -16.81
C PHE A 112 1.68 9.25 -17.37
N ASP A 113 0.79 9.84 -16.59
CA ASP A 113 -0.01 10.98 -17.01
C ASP A 113 0.54 12.26 -16.36
N CYS A 114 0.98 13.19 -17.18
CA CYS A 114 1.42 14.51 -16.74
C CYS A 114 0.19 15.37 -16.45
N LEU A 115 0.01 15.73 -15.19
CA LEU A 115 -1.08 16.60 -14.78
C LEU A 115 -0.63 18.05 -14.95
N PRO A 116 -1.49 18.94 -15.47
CA PRO A 116 -1.19 20.36 -15.43
C PRO A 116 -1.10 20.74 -13.95
N SER A 117 0.02 21.37 -13.54
CA SER A 117 0.40 21.71 -12.15
C SER A 117 -0.57 22.62 -11.38
N VAL A 118 -1.79 22.80 -11.90
CA VAL A 118 -2.90 23.64 -11.42
C VAL A 118 -4.00 22.84 -10.74
N VAL A 119 -3.87 21.51 -10.56
CA VAL A 119 -4.76 20.80 -9.62
C VAL A 119 -4.30 21.11 -8.21
N THR A 120 -4.54 22.35 -7.79
CA THR A 120 -4.45 22.82 -6.41
C THR A 120 -5.82 22.64 -5.77
N SER A 121 -6.05 21.50 -5.15
CA SER A 121 -7.17 21.36 -4.22
C SER A 121 -6.67 21.76 -2.83
N ALA A 122 -7.27 22.80 -2.26
CA ALA A 122 -7.07 23.17 -0.88
C ALA A 122 -8.42 23.00 -0.19
N ASN A 123 -8.60 21.85 0.45
CA ASN A 123 -9.79 21.58 1.25
C ASN A 123 -9.44 21.82 2.71
N THR A 124 -10.22 22.67 3.36
CA THR A 124 -10.19 22.82 4.80
C THR A 124 -11.36 22.05 5.40
N GLU A 125 -11.05 21.12 6.30
CA GLU A 125 -12.02 20.34 7.04
C GLU A 125 -11.92 20.69 8.52
N ILE A 126 -13.07 20.76 9.18
CA ILE A 126 -13.19 20.93 10.63
C ILE A 126 -13.65 19.58 11.18
N ILE A 127 -12.81 18.96 12.00
CA ILE A 127 -13.07 17.64 12.56
C ILE A 127 -13.20 17.79 14.08
N ASN A 128 -14.43 17.62 14.56
CA ASN A 128 -14.82 17.81 15.96
C ASN A 128 -15.41 16.54 16.58
N THR A 129 -15.77 15.54 15.77
CA THR A 129 -16.35 14.28 16.24
C THR A 129 -15.68 13.08 15.56
N LEU A 130 -15.81 11.91 16.17
CA LEU A 130 -15.32 10.66 15.58
C LEU A 130 -16.03 10.33 14.26
N ASP A 131 -17.31 10.68 14.14
CA ASP A 131 -18.07 10.47 12.90
C ASP A 131 -17.52 11.34 11.75
N GLN A 132 -17.21 12.61 12.03
CA GLN A 132 -16.58 13.51 11.05
C GLN A 132 -15.19 13.03 10.65
N LEU A 133 -14.40 12.51 11.60
CA LEU A 133 -13.11 11.90 11.30
C LEU A 133 -13.28 10.68 10.39
N HIS A 134 -14.25 9.82 10.69
CA HIS A 134 -14.53 8.64 9.88
C HIS A 134 -14.94 8.99 8.45
N GLU A 135 -15.84 9.98 8.29
CA GLU A 135 -16.27 10.48 6.99
C GLU A 135 -15.12 11.10 6.20
N SER A 136 -14.30 11.93 6.84
CA SER A 136 -13.11 12.57 6.25
C SER A 136 -12.17 11.54 5.61
N ILE A 137 -11.90 10.44 6.31
CA ILE A 137 -10.98 9.41 5.82
C ILE A 137 -11.66 8.53 4.75
N SER A 138 -12.93 8.15 4.97
CA SER A 138 -13.67 7.28 4.04
C SER A 138 -13.82 7.92 2.66
N ASN A 139 -14.11 9.22 2.59
CA ASN A 139 -14.30 9.95 1.33
C ASN A 139 -13.04 10.05 0.47
N LYS A 140 -11.86 9.80 1.05
CA LYS A 140 -10.58 9.97 0.38
C LYS A 140 -9.94 8.64 -0.03
N ILE A 141 -10.52 7.50 0.34
CA ILE A 141 -10.06 6.17 -0.08
C ILE A 141 -10.92 5.71 -1.27
N GLU A 142 -10.34 5.67 -2.46
CA GLU A 142 -10.96 5.03 -3.61
C GLU A 142 -10.50 3.57 -3.71
N VAL A 143 -11.49 2.67 -3.75
CA VAL A 143 -11.28 1.22 -3.82
C VAL A 143 -11.64 0.76 -5.22
N SER A 144 -10.66 0.25 -5.95
CA SER A 144 -10.93 -0.38 -7.24
C SER A 144 -11.49 -1.78 -7.00
N VAL A 145 -12.68 -2.05 -7.56
CA VAL A 145 -13.47 -3.31 -7.53
C VAL A 145 -14.46 -3.39 -6.35
N GLY A 146 -15.72 -3.74 -6.66
CA GLY A 146 -16.94 -3.69 -5.83
C GLY A 146 -16.98 -4.49 -4.53
N ALA A 147 -15.84 -4.70 -3.88
CA ALA A 147 -15.79 -4.85 -2.44
C ALA A 147 -16.06 -3.48 -1.81
N SER A 148 -17.12 -3.37 -1.02
CA SER A 148 -17.15 -2.32 -0.02
C SER A 148 -15.98 -2.59 0.93
N TYR A 149 -15.09 -1.60 1.10
CA TYR A 149 -14.25 -1.56 2.29
C TYR A 149 -15.24 -1.42 3.45
N GLY A 150 -15.72 -2.55 3.98
CA GLY A 150 -16.63 -2.57 5.11
C GLY A 150 -15.90 -1.90 6.25
N ALA A 151 -16.30 -0.66 6.55
CA ALA A 151 -15.83 0.22 7.62
C ALA A 151 -14.72 -0.42 8.47
N PHE A 152 -13.49 -0.46 7.95
CA PHE A 152 -12.37 -0.69 8.83
C PHE A 152 -12.33 0.56 9.69
N SER A 153 -12.80 0.43 10.93
CA SER A 153 -12.64 1.46 11.93
C SER A 153 -11.15 1.78 11.96
N PHE A 154 -10.81 2.98 11.50
CA PHE A 154 -9.45 3.48 11.47
C PHE A 154 -8.80 3.15 12.81
N SER A 155 -7.75 2.34 12.78
CA SER A 155 -7.32 1.67 14.01
C SER A 155 -6.61 2.67 14.90
N TYR A 156 -7.31 3.16 15.92
CA TYR A 156 -6.70 3.88 17.05
C TYR A 156 -5.48 3.14 17.61
N THR A 157 -5.56 1.81 17.63
CA THR A 157 -4.50 0.94 18.14
C THR A 157 -3.27 0.94 17.25
N ASN A 158 -3.42 0.98 15.93
CA ASN A 158 -2.32 0.70 15.01
C ASN A 158 -1.81 1.91 14.24
N SER A 159 -2.64 2.93 14.01
CA SER A 159 -2.23 4.15 13.29
C SER A 159 -1.97 5.30 14.27
N LYS A 160 -0.72 5.78 14.30
CA LYS A 160 -0.32 6.92 15.16
C LYS A 160 -1.11 8.18 14.85
N GLU A 161 -1.36 8.43 13.57
CA GLU A 161 -2.08 9.61 13.11
C GLU A 161 -3.54 9.57 13.54
N ILE A 162 -4.20 8.43 13.35
CA ILE A 162 -5.58 8.23 13.79
C ILE A 162 -5.67 8.34 15.31
N ARG A 163 -4.72 7.75 16.03
CA ARG A 163 -4.65 7.88 17.49
C ARG A 163 -4.52 9.33 17.92
N TYR A 164 -3.65 10.10 17.28
CA TYR A 164 -3.48 11.52 17.55
C TYR A 164 -4.78 12.31 17.34
N MET A 165 -5.46 12.08 16.20
CA MET A 165 -6.74 12.73 15.91
C MET A 165 -7.80 12.38 16.96
N VAL A 166 -7.97 11.09 17.26
CA VAL A 166 -8.92 10.60 18.26
C VAL A 166 -8.62 11.14 19.65
N ASP A 167 -7.35 11.17 20.06
CA ASP A 167 -6.95 11.71 21.37
C ASP A 167 -7.30 13.19 21.50
N ASN A 168 -7.09 13.98 20.46
CA ASN A 168 -7.41 15.39 20.48
C ASN A 168 -8.93 15.65 20.50
N ILE A 169 -9.72 14.83 19.78
CA ILE A 169 -11.18 14.95 19.76
C ILE A 169 -11.77 14.49 21.11
N VAL A 170 -11.38 13.32 21.60
CA VAL A 170 -12.05 12.65 22.73
C VAL A 170 -11.46 13.03 24.08
N LYS A 171 -10.13 13.15 24.18
CA LYS A 171 -9.46 13.42 25.47
C LYS A 171 -9.24 14.91 25.72
N ASN A 172 -8.93 15.66 24.66
CA ASN A 172 -8.61 17.08 24.77
C ASN A 172 -9.80 17.98 24.38
N GLU A 173 -10.91 17.41 23.90
CA GLU A 173 -12.12 18.12 23.47
C GLU A 173 -11.82 19.26 22.46
N MET A 174 -10.85 19.03 21.57
CA MET A 174 -10.39 20.04 20.61
C MET A 174 -11.06 19.85 19.24
N SER A 175 -11.43 20.97 18.64
CA SER A 175 -11.77 21.06 17.22
C SER A 175 -10.49 21.17 16.40
N LEU A 176 -10.27 20.24 15.48
CA LEU A 176 -9.08 20.22 14.63
C LEU A 176 -9.39 20.86 13.28
N PHE A 177 -8.61 21.87 12.92
CA PHE A 177 -8.63 22.49 11.61
C PHE A 177 -7.53 21.86 10.76
N TYR A 178 -7.95 21.23 9.67
CA TYR A 178 -7.04 20.61 8.75
C TYR A 178 -7.20 21.23 7.37
N THR A 179 -6.13 21.84 6.85
CA THR A 179 -6.06 22.31 5.47
C THR A 179 -4.99 21.50 4.76
N SER A 180 -5.35 20.89 3.63
CA SER A 180 -4.39 20.17 2.81
C SER A 180 -4.34 20.75 1.41
N PRO A 181 -3.29 21.53 1.08
CA PRO A 181 -3.05 21.99 -0.27
C PRO A 181 -2.29 20.91 -1.03
N HIS A 182 -2.97 20.25 -1.97
CA HIS A 182 -2.37 19.23 -2.82
C HIS A 182 -1.88 19.87 -4.11
N VAL A 183 -0.65 19.55 -4.53
CA VAL A 183 -0.14 19.86 -5.86
C VAL A 183 0.24 18.54 -6.51
N SER A 184 -0.66 17.99 -7.33
CA SER A 184 -0.36 16.79 -8.11
C SER A 184 0.26 17.18 -9.44
N GLU A 185 1.42 16.61 -9.75
CA GLU A 185 2.16 16.86 -11.00
C GLU A 185 2.05 15.68 -11.96
N VAL A 186 1.97 14.46 -11.41
CA VAL A 186 1.96 13.23 -12.20
C VAL A 186 1.01 12.22 -11.58
N LYS A 187 0.26 11.52 -12.43
CA LYS A 187 -0.47 10.32 -12.05
C LYS A 187 0.20 9.09 -12.66
N LEU A 188 0.49 8.10 -11.83
CA LEU A 188 0.88 6.77 -12.27
C LEU A 188 -0.29 5.81 -12.08
N SER A 189 -0.62 4.99 -13.07
CA SER A 189 -1.68 3.98 -12.97
C SER A 189 -1.19 2.64 -13.49
N MET A 190 -1.27 1.58 -12.68
CA MET A 190 -0.83 0.24 -13.06
C MET A 190 -1.77 -0.41 -14.06
N PHE A 191 -1.19 -1.17 -15.00
CA PHE A 191 -1.89 -2.18 -15.78
C PHE A 191 -1.59 -3.57 -15.23
N GLU A 192 -2.22 -3.89 -14.10
CA GLU A 192 -1.99 -5.13 -13.33
C GLU A 192 -1.91 -6.42 -14.15
N PRO A 193 -2.75 -6.66 -15.18
CA PRO A 193 -2.74 -7.93 -15.93
C PRO A 193 -1.41 -8.26 -16.62
N PHE A 194 -0.54 -7.27 -16.86
CA PHE A 194 0.74 -7.45 -17.53
C PHE A 194 1.95 -7.38 -16.58
N MET A 195 1.72 -7.09 -15.30
CA MET A 195 2.80 -6.94 -14.33
C MET A 195 3.16 -8.30 -13.71
N GLU A 196 4.47 -8.57 -13.59
CA GLU A 196 4.96 -9.78 -12.94
C GLU A 196 4.87 -9.61 -11.41
N LEU A 197 4.48 -10.67 -10.70
CA LEU A 197 4.58 -10.70 -9.24
C LEU A 197 6.05 -10.60 -8.81
N SER A 198 6.29 -9.97 -7.66
CA SER A 198 7.62 -9.94 -7.08
C SER A 198 8.07 -11.36 -6.72
N ASP A 199 9.38 -11.62 -6.78
CA ASP A 199 9.92 -12.95 -6.44
C ASP A 199 9.59 -13.35 -4.99
N MET A 200 9.41 -12.37 -4.10
CA MET A 200 8.95 -12.60 -2.73
C MET A 200 7.48 -12.99 -2.68
N PHE A 201 6.62 -12.19 -3.31
CA PHE A 201 5.18 -12.41 -3.25
C PHE A 201 4.79 -13.71 -3.96
N ARG A 202 5.37 -13.96 -5.15
CA ARG A 202 5.20 -15.24 -5.87
C ARG A 202 5.59 -16.42 -4.99
N PHE A 203 6.77 -16.37 -4.35
CA PHE A 203 7.23 -17.46 -3.50
C PHE A 203 6.28 -17.73 -2.32
N VAL A 204 5.75 -16.68 -1.68
CA VAL A 204 4.79 -16.83 -0.58
C VAL A 204 3.48 -17.47 -1.07
N ILE A 205 2.92 -16.98 -2.18
CA ILE A 205 1.67 -17.52 -2.73
C ILE A 205 1.84 -18.97 -3.22
N GLU A 206 2.97 -19.31 -3.84
CA GLU A 206 3.27 -20.68 -4.28
C GLU A 206 3.41 -21.69 -3.14
N ASN A 207 3.71 -21.23 -1.92
CA ASN A 207 3.83 -22.06 -0.71
C ASN A 207 2.59 -21.95 0.19
N LEU A 208 1.55 -21.21 -0.20
CA LEU A 208 0.27 -21.17 0.51
C LEU A 208 -0.46 -22.50 0.33
N SER A 209 -0.89 -23.13 1.44
CA SER A 209 -1.74 -24.31 1.41
C SER A 209 -3.08 -23.98 0.75
N CYS A 210 -3.48 -24.74 -0.27
CA CYS A 210 -4.85 -24.64 -0.76
C CYS A 210 -5.81 -25.31 0.22
N CYS A 211 -7.02 -24.76 0.29
CA CYS A 211 -8.22 -25.53 0.59
C CYS A 211 -8.37 -26.02 2.06
N ASP A 212 -7.43 -25.68 2.94
CA ASP A 212 -7.49 -25.99 4.37
C ASP A 212 -7.84 -24.73 5.18
N ASP A 213 -9.09 -24.63 5.63
CA ASP A 213 -9.55 -23.61 6.57
C ASP A 213 -9.16 -24.00 8.00
N ASP A 214 -7.85 -24.04 8.26
CA ASP A 214 -7.29 -24.35 9.58
C ASP A 214 -6.48 -23.19 10.15
N TRP A 215 -6.28 -23.21 11.48
CA TRP A 215 -5.59 -22.18 12.22
C TRP A 215 -4.13 -21.96 11.78
N GLN A 216 -3.50 -22.99 11.19
CA GLN A 216 -2.19 -22.82 10.60
C GLN A 216 -2.37 -21.96 9.37
N THR A 217 -3.09 -22.40 8.33
CA THR A 217 -3.30 -21.63 7.10
C THR A 217 -3.67 -20.18 7.40
N GLU A 218 -4.59 -19.93 8.35
CA GLU A 218 -4.94 -18.58 8.80
C GLU A 218 -3.72 -17.80 9.34
N LYS A 219 -2.92 -18.43 10.21
CA LYS A 219 -1.65 -17.87 10.70
C LYS A 219 -0.65 -17.61 9.57
N TYR A 220 -0.57 -18.47 8.54
CA TYR A 220 0.30 -18.23 7.38
C TYR A 220 -0.09 -16.94 6.66
N VAL A 221 -1.38 -16.84 6.32
CA VAL A 221 -1.94 -15.72 5.58
C VAL A 221 -1.74 -14.44 6.39
N ARG A 222 -2.05 -14.47 7.69
CA ARG A 222 -1.83 -13.31 8.56
C ARG A 222 -0.36 -12.90 8.62
N ASP A 223 0.55 -13.84 8.88
CA ASP A 223 1.96 -13.51 9.16
C ASP A 223 2.74 -13.16 7.88
N TYR A 224 2.54 -13.88 6.78
CA TYR A 224 3.34 -13.76 5.57
C TYR A 224 2.65 -13.05 4.40
N ILE A 225 1.34 -12.84 4.44
CA ILE A 225 0.62 -12.06 3.43
C ILE A 225 0.24 -10.71 4.03
N PHE A 226 -0.65 -10.68 5.01
CA PHE A 226 -1.19 -9.41 5.54
C PHE A 226 -0.19 -8.59 6.33
N ASN A 227 0.56 -9.20 7.24
CA ASN A 227 1.56 -8.48 8.06
C ASN A 227 2.81 -8.12 7.25
N TYR A 228 3.16 -8.89 6.21
CA TYR A 228 4.39 -8.68 5.44
C TYR A 228 4.18 -7.78 4.22
N PHE A 229 3.15 -8.03 3.40
CA PHE A 229 2.86 -7.23 2.21
C PHE A 229 1.78 -6.18 2.51
N GLY A 230 0.73 -6.55 3.24
CA GLY A 230 -0.42 -5.68 3.49
C GLY A 230 -1.72 -6.34 3.08
N TYR A 231 -2.84 -5.65 3.30
CA TYR A 231 -4.18 -6.13 2.92
C TYR A 231 -4.53 -5.79 1.46
N THR A 232 -3.74 -4.90 0.86
CA THR A 232 -3.99 -4.30 -0.44
C THR A 232 -2.63 -3.96 -1.07
N PHE A 233 -2.62 -3.46 -2.30
CA PHE A 233 -1.47 -2.85 -2.94
C PHE A 233 -1.85 -1.51 -3.60
N VAL A 234 -0.84 -0.71 -3.89
CA VAL A 234 -0.98 0.56 -4.59
C VAL A 234 -1.14 0.33 -6.08
N SER A 235 -2.32 0.56 -6.64
CA SER A 235 -2.57 0.45 -8.09
C SER A 235 -2.43 1.80 -8.81
N THR A 236 -2.71 2.90 -8.13
CA THR A 236 -2.57 4.26 -8.67
C THR A 236 -1.85 5.16 -7.67
N LEU A 237 -1.04 6.07 -8.20
CA LEU A 237 -0.16 6.97 -7.45
C LEU A 237 -0.30 8.39 -7.99
N LEU A 238 -0.64 9.37 -7.15
CA LEU A 238 -0.57 10.79 -7.50
C LEU A 238 0.69 11.38 -6.90
N LEU A 239 1.69 11.62 -7.73
CA LEU A 239 2.98 12.18 -7.35
C LEU A 239 2.96 13.71 -7.47
N GLY A 240 3.55 14.37 -6.48
CA GLY A 240 3.71 15.81 -6.48
C GLY A 240 4.07 16.36 -5.10
N GLY A 241 3.89 17.66 -4.95
CA GLY A 241 4.17 18.41 -3.72
C GLY A 241 2.93 18.61 -2.87
N ILE A 242 3.15 18.88 -1.60
CA ILE A 242 2.18 19.61 -0.79
C ILE A 242 2.87 20.93 -0.44
N ALA A 243 2.17 22.04 -0.68
CA ALA A 243 2.51 23.27 0.02
C ALA A 243 1.81 23.16 1.37
N GLN A 244 2.56 23.00 2.46
CA GLN A 244 2.03 22.98 3.82
C GLN A 244 2.69 24.11 4.60
#